data_AF-A0A2A5FW83-F1
#
_entry.id   AF-A0A2A5FW83-F1
#
_cell.length_a   1.000
_cell.length_b   1.000
_cell.length_c   1.000
_cell.angle_alpha   90.00
_cell.angle_beta   90.00
_cell.angle_gamma   90.00
#
_symmetry.space_group_name_H-M   'P 1'
#
loop_
_entity.id
_entity.type
_entity.pdbx_description
1 polymer ?
#
loop_
_entity_poly.entity_id
_entity_poly.type
_entity_poly.pdbx_seq_one_letter_code
_entity_poly.pdbx_strand_id
1 'polypeptide(L)'
;MNQMLSKIGQLNEIGIALSAASDVDVLCDKILTGAMELTNADGGSLYQISDDKASLEFVIVTTYSLDIHMGGCSGQEINFPPISLMVNGEPNKANVVSSAVHDESTINIPDVYHAEGFDFSGTRKFDQQTGYRTQSILTVPLKNHHNDIIGVLQLINAKDEESGDTREFTLSDQQLAESLASQAAVAITNNKLIEEQRELFEAFIRLIASAIDEKSPYTGGHCKRVPELTMMIADACHLSDNGALKEFNMTDKDRYELTIAGWLHDCGKVTTPEYIVDKATKLETIYDRVNTVDTRFEVLKRDASIQALQEKIDRLTKDASLDCSDLDEALQKKHSQLDDDREFIRKSNIGGEFMDDALQQRVRDIGEYRWTDSHGVNAKFFNDNEIENLTIARGTLTGSEREVINNHMAVTIKMLEQLPFPKHLVNVPEYAGGHHERMDGKGYPKGLTREQMSIQARMMGIADIFEALSASDRPYKTGKPLTECLRILGFMKKDNHVDPDIFDVFVRDKVYMRYAKEFLPKNQIDKVDHADIPGYES
;
A
#
# COMPACT_ATOMS: atom_id res chain seq x y z
N MET A 1 -48.83 -30.35 -9.91
CA MET A 1 -48.28 -30.22 -8.55
C MET A 1 -46.81 -30.64 -8.48
N ASN A 2 -46.42 -31.82 -8.99
CA ASN A 2 -45.01 -32.27 -8.99
C ASN A 2 -44.04 -31.38 -9.81
N GLN A 3 -44.41 -30.93 -11.01
CA GLN A 3 -43.56 -30.03 -11.82
C GLN A 3 -43.32 -28.66 -11.14
N MET A 4 -44.35 -28.05 -10.56
CA MET A 4 -44.21 -26.76 -9.87
C MET A 4 -43.34 -26.86 -8.61
N LEU A 5 -43.46 -27.96 -7.84
CA LEU A 5 -42.58 -28.25 -6.70
C LEU A 5 -41.12 -28.44 -7.15
N SER A 6 -40.90 -29.09 -8.30
CA SER A 6 -39.57 -29.25 -8.90
C SER A 6 -38.95 -27.90 -9.28
N LYS A 7 -39.71 -27.02 -9.96
CA LYS A 7 -39.24 -25.68 -10.35
C LYS A 7 -38.94 -24.79 -9.15
N ILE A 8 -39.73 -24.88 -8.07
CA ILE A 8 -39.44 -24.17 -6.80
C ILE A 8 -38.16 -24.72 -6.14
N GLY A 9 -37.94 -26.04 -6.18
CA GLY A 9 -36.72 -26.66 -5.69
C GLY A 9 -35.48 -26.14 -6.43
N GLN A 10 -35.54 -26.12 -7.76
CA GLN A 10 -34.48 -25.55 -8.61
C GLN A 10 -34.23 -24.06 -8.32
N LEU A 11 -35.28 -23.25 -8.20
CA LEU A 11 -35.15 -21.83 -7.85
C LEU A 11 -34.42 -21.62 -6.52
N ASN A 12 -34.70 -22.47 -5.52
CA ASN A 12 -34.03 -22.41 -4.22
C ASN A 12 -32.55 -22.85 -4.31
N GLU A 13 -32.25 -23.89 -5.08
CA GLU A 13 -30.86 -24.33 -5.33
C GLU A 13 -30.04 -23.23 -6.03
N ILE A 14 -30.64 -22.58 -7.04
CA ILE A 14 -30.03 -21.44 -7.73
C ILE A 14 -29.82 -20.29 -6.73
N GLY A 15 -30.82 -19.93 -5.93
CA GLY A 15 -30.71 -18.88 -4.91
C GLY A 15 -29.56 -19.10 -3.92
N ILE A 16 -29.39 -20.33 -3.43
CA ILE A 16 -28.24 -20.72 -2.60
C ILE A 16 -26.92 -20.56 -3.37
N ALA A 17 -26.86 -21.04 -4.61
CA ALA A 17 -25.67 -20.95 -5.45
C ALA A 17 -25.27 -19.51 -5.81
N LEU A 18 -26.24 -18.59 -5.94
CA LEU A 18 -26.04 -17.16 -6.16
C LEU A 18 -25.45 -16.50 -4.92
N SER A 19 -25.98 -16.81 -3.73
CA SER A 19 -25.48 -16.23 -2.47
C SER A 19 -24.04 -16.63 -2.12
N ALA A 20 -23.56 -17.77 -2.63
CA ALA A 20 -22.22 -18.28 -2.39
C ALA A 20 -21.19 -17.80 -3.42
N ALA A 21 -21.63 -17.23 -4.55
CA ALA A 21 -20.74 -16.79 -5.62
C ALA A 21 -20.21 -15.38 -5.34
N SER A 22 -18.89 -15.26 -5.20
CA SER A 22 -18.19 -13.98 -5.05
C SER A 22 -17.75 -13.37 -6.38
N ASP A 23 -17.61 -14.19 -7.41
CA ASP A 23 -17.19 -13.79 -8.75
C ASP A 23 -18.42 -13.37 -9.57
N VAL A 24 -18.34 -12.20 -10.20
CA VAL A 24 -19.46 -11.60 -10.94
C VAL A 24 -19.76 -12.39 -12.22
N ASP A 25 -18.75 -12.88 -12.93
CA ASP A 25 -18.95 -13.67 -14.16
C ASP A 25 -19.62 -15.00 -13.83
N VAL A 26 -19.13 -15.70 -12.79
CA VAL A 26 -19.74 -16.95 -12.30
C VAL A 26 -21.18 -16.72 -11.84
N LEU A 27 -21.46 -15.57 -11.23
CA LEU A 27 -22.80 -15.20 -10.80
C LEU A 27 -23.70 -14.97 -12.03
N CYS A 28 -23.26 -14.19 -13.01
CA CYS A 28 -24.01 -13.90 -14.24
C CYS A 28 -24.34 -15.17 -15.04
N ASP A 29 -23.40 -16.10 -15.16
CA ASP A 29 -23.61 -17.43 -15.76
C ASP A 29 -24.72 -18.21 -15.08
N LYS A 30 -24.66 -18.30 -13.75
CA LYS A 30 -25.66 -19.02 -12.95
C LYS A 30 -27.05 -18.38 -13.05
N ILE A 31 -27.11 -17.05 -13.09
CA ILE A 31 -28.37 -16.32 -13.27
C ILE A 31 -28.97 -16.65 -14.64
N LEU A 32 -28.19 -16.50 -15.71
CA LEU A 32 -28.70 -16.69 -17.06
C LEU A 32 -29.11 -18.15 -17.31
N THR A 33 -28.22 -19.08 -17.00
CA THR A 33 -28.44 -20.52 -17.19
C THR A 33 -29.63 -20.99 -16.35
N GLY A 34 -29.69 -20.60 -15.08
CA GLY A 34 -30.81 -20.93 -14.21
C GLY A 34 -32.14 -20.36 -14.70
N ALA A 35 -32.15 -19.15 -15.24
CA ALA A 35 -33.35 -18.55 -15.83
C ALA A 35 -33.82 -19.28 -17.08
N MET A 36 -32.88 -19.66 -17.95
CA MET A 36 -33.14 -20.44 -19.15
C MET A 36 -33.70 -21.83 -18.79
N GLU A 37 -33.11 -22.52 -17.82
CA GLU A 37 -33.58 -23.83 -17.37
C GLU A 37 -34.97 -23.78 -16.72
N LEU A 38 -35.23 -22.81 -15.83
CA LEU A 38 -36.52 -22.68 -15.15
C LEU A 38 -37.69 -22.41 -16.11
N THR A 39 -37.42 -21.69 -17.19
CA THR A 39 -38.41 -21.30 -18.21
C THR A 39 -38.39 -22.16 -19.46
N ASN A 40 -37.43 -23.09 -19.56
CA ASN A 40 -37.12 -23.89 -20.75
C ASN A 40 -36.83 -23.02 -21.98
N ALA A 41 -36.08 -21.92 -21.83
CA ALA A 41 -35.69 -21.03 -22.92
C ALA A 41 -34.48 -21.57 -23.69
N ASP A 42 -34.49 -21.40 -25.01
CA ASP A 42 -33.36 -21.78 -25.88
C ASP A 42 -32.25 -20.73 -25.91
N GLY A 43 -32.60 -19.46 -25.77
CA GLY A 43 -31.64 -18.36 -25.72
C GLY A 43 -31.88 -17.41 -24.56
N GLY A 44 -30.85 -16.67 -24.19
CA GLY A 44 -30.97 -15.60 -23.22
C GLY A 44 -29.77 -14.66 -23.22
N SER A 45 -29.97 -13.50 -22.62
CA SER A 45 -28.94 -12.47 -22.47
C SER A 45 -29.13 -11.74 -21.16
N LEU A 46 -28.01 -11.42 -20.51
CA LEU A 46 -27.97 -10.54 -19.34
C LEU A 46 -27.30 -9.23 -19.73
N TYR A 47 -27.93 -8.13 -19.35
CA TYR A 47 -27.47 -6.78 -19.61
C TYR A 47 -27.18 -6.08 -18.30
N GLN A 48 -26.13 -5.25 -18.28
CA GLN A 48 -25.82 -4.34 -17.20
C GLN A 48 -25.95 -2.89 -17.68
N ILE A 49 -26.44 -2.00 -16.82
CA ILE A 49 -26.45 -0.57 -17.13
C ILE A 49 -25.02 -0.03 -17.02
N SER A 50 -24.57 0.71 -18.04
CA SER A 50 -23.27 1.39 -18.03
C SER A 50 -23.17 2.41 -16.89
N ASP A 51 -21.98 2.68 -16.36
CA ASP A 51 -21.81 3.56 -15.20
C ASP A 51 -22.29 5.01 -15.46
N ASP A 52 -22.24 5.47 -16.71
CA ASP A 52 -22.77 6.77 -17.15
C ASP A 52 -24.31 6.77 -17.34
N LYS A 53 -24.96 5.61 -17.15
CA LYS A 53 -26.39 5.35 -17.34
C LYS A 53 -26.90 5.66 -18.75
N ALA A 54 -26.03 5.66 -19.75
CA ALA A 54 -26.39 5.97 -21.14
C ALA A 54 -26.81 4.73 -21.94
N SER A 55 -26.38 3.54 -21.54
CA SER A 55 -26.59 2.31 -22.32
C SER A 55 -26.68 1.04 -21.48
N LEU A 56 -27.12 -0.03 -22.13
CA LEU A 56 -27.14 -1.40 -21.62
C LEU A 56 -26.07 -2.20 -22.36
N GLU A 57 -25.11 -2.71 -21.61
CA GLU A 57 -24.00 -3.52 -22.11
C GLU A 57 -24.31 -5.00 -21.91
N PHE A 58 -23.98 -5.82 -22.90
CA PHE A 58 -24.14 -7.26 -22.80
C PHE A 58 -23.06 -7.82 -21.86
N VAL A 59 -23.48 -8.56 -20.83
CA VAL A 59 -22.57 -9.25 -19.89
C VAL A 59 -22.39 -10.70 -20.29
N ILE A 60 -23.49 -11.35 -20.67
CA ILE A 60 -23.48 -12.75 -21.12
C ILE A 60 -24.60 -12.97 -22.14
N VAL A 61 -24.30 -13.76 -23.17
CA VAL A 61 -25.24 -14.19 -24.21
C VAL A 61 -25.10 -15.69 -24.41
N THR A 62 -26.20 -16.42 -24.28
CA THR A 62 -26.22 -17.87 -24.51
C THR A 62 -27.37 -18.24 -25.44
N THR A 63 -27.13 -19.15 -26.38
CA THR A 63 -28.17 -19.76 -27.22
C THR A 63 -27.80 -21.20 -27.51
N TYR A 64 -28.56 -22.14 -26.95
CA TYR A 64 -28.22 -23.57 -26.99
C TYR A 64 -28.28 -24.15 -28.39
N SER A 65 -29.33 -23.86 -29.16
CA SER A 65 -29.48 -24.38 -30.52
C SER A 65 -28.40 -23.91 -31.51
N LEU A 66 -27.69 -22.83 -31.19
CA LEU A 66 -26.61 -22.26 -32.01
C LEU A 66 -25.22 -22.54 -31.43
N ASP A 67 -25.12 -23.23 -30.29
CA ASP A 67 -23.87 -23.42 -29.54
C ASP A 67 -23.14 -22.08 -29.26
N ILE A 68 -23.93 -21.05 -28.93
CA ILE A 68 -23.42 -19.72 -28.59
C ILE A 68 -23.32 -19.60 -27.09
N HIS A 69 -22.14 -19.21 -26.61
CA HIS A 69 -21.90 -18.81 -25.23
C HIS A 69 -20.77 -17.76 -25.23
N MET A 70 -21.14 -16.50 -25.00
CA MET A 70 -20.25 -15.34 -25.03
C MET A 70 -20.38 -14.53 -23.74
N GLY A 71 -19.29 -13.93 -23.27
CA GLY A 71 -19.22 -13.25 -21.97
C GLY A 71 -19.28 -14.23 -20.79
N GLY A 72 -19.41 -13.69 -19.57
CA GLY A 72 -19.34 -14.48 -18.35
C GLY A 72 -18.10 -15.38 -18.31
N CYS A 73 -18.29 -16.65 -17.96
CA CYS A 73 -17.23 -17.64 -17.79
C CYS A 73 -16.68 -18.21 -19.11
N SER A 74 -17.25 -17.84 -20.25
CA SER A 74 -16.89 -18.39 -21.58
C SER A 74 -15.48 -18.00 -22.04
N GLY A 75 -14.99 -16.84 -21.60
CA GLY A 75 -13.79 -16.20 -22.15
C GLY A 75 -13.92 -15.70 -23.59
N GLN A 76 -15.10 -15.77 -24.21
CA GLN A 76 -15.36 -15.24 -25.55
C GLN A 76 -15.90 -13.80 -25.49
N GLU A 77 -15.28 -12.89 -26.23
CA GLU A 77 -15.71 -11.49 -26.31
C GLU A 77 -17.08 -11.33 -26.98
N ILE A 78 -17.91 -10.46 -26.42
CA ILE A 78 -19.21 -10.13 -26.98
C ILE A 78 -19.05 -9.02 -28.04
N ASN A 79 -19.32 -9.37 -29.30
CA ASN A 79 -19.20 -8.45 -30.43
C ASN A 79 -20.53 -7.75 -30.81
N PHE A 80 -21.46 -7.63 -29.86
CA PHE A 80 -22.72 -6.92 -30.06
C PHE A 80 -22.63 -5.47 -29.55
N PRO A 81 -23.17 -4.49 -30.30
CA PRO A 81 -23.16 -3.10 -29.84
C PRO A 81 -24.06 -2.93 -28.61
N PRO A 82 -23.70 -2.05 -27.66
CA PRO A 82 -24.54 -1.76 -26.51
C PRO A 82 -25.87 -1.13 -26.94
N ILE A 83 -26.91 -1.36 -26.15
CA ILE A 83 -28.26 -0.83 -26.42
C ILE A 83 -28.37 0.53 -25.73
N SER A 84 -28.42 1.62 -26.51
CA SER A 84 -28.59 2.96 -25.94
C SER A 84 -29.94 3.10 -25.23
N LEU A 85 -29.92 3.62 -24.00
CA LEU A 85 -31.13 3.96 -23.25
C LEU A 85 -31.79 5.23 -23.78
N MET A 86 -31.04 6.10 -24.43
CA MET A 86 -31.52 7.37 -25.01
C MET A 86 -31.22 7.42 -26.52
N VAL A 87 -32.17 7.89 -27.32
CA VAL A 87 -32.00 8.15 -28.75
C VAL A 87 -32.48 9.56 -29.04
N ASN A 88 -31.61 10.41 -29.60
CA ASN A 88 -31.90 11.82 -29.88
C ASN A 88 -32.42 12.63 -28.66
N GLY A 89 -31.98 12.28 -27.45
CA GLY A 89 -32.40 12.94 -26.21
C GLY A 89 -33.71 12.44 -25.61
N GLU A 90 -34.38 11.47 -26.25
CA GLU A 90 -35.62 10.86 -25.76
C GLU A 90 -35.39 9.40 -25.30
N PRO A 91 -36.18 8.89 -24.34
CA PRO A 91 -36.15 7.49 -23.92
C PRO A 91 -36.31 6.52 -25.09
N ASN A 92 -35.36 5.61 -25.27
CA ASN A 92 -35.44 4.55 -26.27
C ASN A 92 -36.49 3.50 -25.85
N LYS A 93 -37.76 3.71 -26.18
CA LYS A 93 -38.82 2.72 -25.96
C LYS A 93 -39.06 1.80 -27.17
N ALA A 94 -38.33 2.01 -28.26
CA ALA A 94 -38.45 1.18 -29.46
C ALA A 94 -37.78 -0.19 -29.26
N ASN A 95 -36.69 -0.28 -28.51
CA ASN A 95 -36.05 -1.55 -28.21
C ASN A 95 -36.68 -2.19 -26.96
N VAL A 96 -36.95 -3.51 -27.01
CA VAL A 96 -37.65 -4.24 -25.92
C VAL A 96 -36.87 -4.16 -24.60
N VAL A 97 -35.54 -4.30 -24.66
CA VAL A 97 -34.68 -4.30 -23.46
C VAL A 97 -34.68 -2.93 -22.81
N SER A 98 -34.50 -1.85 -23.58
CA SER A 98 -34.52 -0.49 -23.04
C SER A 98 -35.92 -0.05 -22.62
N SER A 99 -36.98 -0.50 -23.29
CA SER A 99 -38.36 -0.22 -22.85
C SER A 99 -38.66 -0.85 -21.50
N ALA A 100 -38.20 -2.08 -21.25
CA ALA A 100 -38.36 -2.73 -19.94
C ALA A 100 -37.68 -1.94 -18.80
N VAL A 101 -36.57 -1.24 -19.10
CA VAL A 101 -35.93 -0.30 -18.17
C VAL A 101 -36.80 0.93 -17.95
N HIS A 102 -37.22 1.62 -19.02
CA HIS A 102 -37.97 2.89 -18.91
C HIS A 102 -39.38 2.74 -18.33
N ASP A 103 -40.04 1.62 -18.60
CA ASP A 103 -41.38 1.31 -18.11
C ASP A 103 -41.32 0.55 -16.77
N GLU A 104 -40.11 0.23 -16.30
CA GLU A 104 -39.79 -0.55 -15.12
C GLU A 104 -40.66 -1.80 -14.92
N SER A 105 -40.99 -2.48 -16.01
CA SER A 105 -41.93 -3.59 -16.02
C SER A 105 -41.47 -4.70 -16.96
N THR A 106 -41.90 -5.92 -16.65
CA THR A 106 -41.61 -7.09 -17.47
C THR A 106 -42.39 -7.03 -18.78
N ILE A 107 -41.70 -7.27 -19.90
CA ILE A 107 -42.30 -7.32 -21.23
C ILE A 107 -42.29 -8.77 -21.71
N ASN A 108 -43.47 -9.33 -21.97
CA ASN A 108 -43.65 -10.68 -22.49
C ASN A 108 -44.27 -10.60 -23.89
N ILE A 109 -43.52 -11.07 -24.89
CA ILE A 109 -43.88 -11.04 -26.31
C ILE A 109 -44.10 -12.49 -26.78
N PRO A 110 -45.35 -12.89 -27.04
CA PRO A 110 -45.65 -14.24 -27.53
C PRO A 110 -45.07 -14.56 -28.91
N ASP A 111 -45.12 -13.57 -29.82
CA ASP A 111 -44.60 -13.69 -31.19
C ASP A 111 -44.08 -12.35 -31.73
N VAL A 112 -42.77 -12.26 -31.90
CA VAL A 112 -42.02 -11.11 -32.43
C VAL A 112 -42.49 -10.68 -33.83
N TYR A 113 -43.00 -11.62 -34.65
CA TYR A 113 -43.45 -11.29 -36.01
C TYR A 113 -44.86 -10.70 -36.05
N HIS A 114 -45.61 -10.80 -34.94
CA HIS A 114 -46.94 -10.22 -34.78
C HIS A 114 -47.02 -9.08 -33.77
N ALA A 115 -45.94 -8.83 -33.01
CA ALA A 115 -45.88 -7.76 -32.03
C ALA A 115 -45.75 -6.38 -32.68
N GLU A 116 -46.59 -5.44 -32.23
CA GLU A 116 -46.52 -4.02 -32.60
C GLU A 116 -45.89 -3.19 -31.48
N GLY A 117 -45.28 -2.06 -31.82
CA GLY A 117 -44.75 -1.10 -30.84
C GLY A 117 -43.24 -1.19 -30.55
N PHE A 118 -42.56 -2.22 -31.04
CA PHE A 118 -41.10 -2.38 -30.87
C PHE A 118 -40.37 -2.52 -32.22
N ASP A 119 -39.11 -2.10 -32.24
CA ASP A 119 -38.18 -2.30 -33.35
C ASP A 119 -37.42 -3.62 -33.21
N PHE A 120 -37.78 -4.59 -34.06
CA PHE A 120 -37.12 -5.89 -34.15
C PHE A 120 -36.10 -5.97 -35.30
N SER A 121 -35.69 -4.84 -35.88
CA SER A 121 -34.74 -4.83 -37.00
C SER A 121 -33.40 -5.49 -36.65
N GLY A 122 -32.91 -5.29 -35.42
CA GLY A 122 -31.71 -5.95 -34.88
C GLY A 122 -31.89 -7.47 -34.76
N THR A 123 -32.97 -7.90 -34.11
CA THR A 123 -33.33 -9.32 -33.96
C THR A 123 -33.46 -10.02 -35.32
N ARG A 124 -34.13 -9.38 -36.29
CA ARG A 124 -34.31 -9.93 -37.64
C ARG A 124 -33.00 -10.04 -38.41
N LYS A 125 -32.05 -9.12 -38.21
CA LYS A 125 -30.71 -9.22 -38.81
C LYS A 125 -29.94 -10.39 -38.22
N PHE A 126 -29.99 -10.58 -36.90
CA PHE A 126 -29.37 -11.71 -36.23
C PHE A 126 -29.95 -13.04 -36.73
N ASP A 127 -31.28 -13.16 -36.78
CA ASP A 127 -31.99 -14.32 -37.32
C ASP A 127 -31.55 -14.65 -38.75
N GLN A 128 -31.45 -13.64 -39.63
CA GLN A 128 -31.01 -13.81 -41.02
C GLN A 128 -29.55 -14.26 -41.14
N GLN A 129 -28.66 -13.80 -40.25
CA GLN A 129 -27.24 -14.14 -40.30
C GLN A 129 -26.95 -15.53 -39.73
N THR A 130 -27.68 -15.93 -38.69
CA THR A 130 -27.43 -17.18 -37.95
C THR A 130 -28.33 -18.33 -38.38
N GLY A 131 -29.43 -18.04 -39.10
CA GLY A 131 -30.47 -19.02 -39.41
C GLY A 131 -31.40 -19.30 -38.22
N TYR A 132 -31.25 -18.58 -37.11
CA TYR A 132 -32.12 -18.66 -35.95
C TYR A 132 -33.46 -17.97 -36.23
N ARG A 133 -34.51 -18.37 -35.51
CA ARG A 133 -35.82 -17.71 -35.57
C ARG A 133 -36.28 -17.31 -34.18
N THR A 134 -36.18 -16.04 -33.88
CA THR A 134 -36.65 -15.46 -32.62
C THR A 134 -38.17 -15.26 -32.68
N GLN A 135 -38.92 -16.03 -31.89
CA GLN A 135 -40.38 -16.02 -31.85
C GLN A 135 -40.91 -15.46 -30.54
N SER A 136 -40.61 -16.08 -29.39
CA SER A 136 -41.08 -15.56 -28.09
C SER A 136 -39.96 -14.88 -27.32
N ILE A 137 -40.27 -13.78 -26.63
CA ILE A 137 -39.30 -13.00 -25.82
C ILE A 137 -39.91 -12.69 -24.46
N LEU A 138 -39.14 -12.90 -23.39
CA LEU A 138 -39.45 -12.45 -22.05
C LEU A 138 -38.31 -11.57 -21.55
N THR A 139 -38.60 -10.30 -21.25
CA THR A 139 -37.59 -9.32 -20.81
C THR A 139 -37.97 -8.80 -19.43
N VAL A 140 -37.11 -9.05 -18.45
CA VAL A 140 -37.33 -8.80 -17.03
C VAL A 140 -36.28 -7.81 -16.51
N PRO A 141 -36.65 -6.64 -15.96
CA PRO A 141 -35.69 -5.73 -15.35
C PRO A 141 -35.15 -6.30 -14.03
N LEU A 142 -33.84 -6.16 -13.82
CA LEU A 142 -33.18 -6.51 -12.56
C LEU A 142 -33.28 -5.32 -11.60
N LYS A 143 -34.22 -5.37 -10.66
CA LYS A 143 -34.43 -4.31 -9.65
C LYS A 143 -33.74 -4.66 -8.33
N ASN A 144 -32.92 -3.75 -7.83
CA ASN A 144 -32.32 -3.88 -6.51
C ASN A 144 -33.33 -3.52 -5.39
N HIS A 145 -32.90 -3.60 -4.12
CA HIS A 145 -33.73 -3.30 -2.96
C HIS A 145 -34.12 -1.82 -2.79
N HIS A 146 -33.49 -0.92 -3.54
CA HIS A 146 -33.83 0.51 -3.63
C HIS A 146 -34.77 0.84 -4.80
N ASN A 147 -35.25 -0.19 -5.52
CA ASN A 147 -36.00 -0.08 -6.78
C ASN A 147 -35.21 0.47 -7.97
N ASP A 148 -33.88 0.59 -7.88
CA ASP A 148 -33.07 0.94 -9.04
C ASP A 148 -32.93 -0.27 -9.95
N ILE A 149 -33.08 -0.04 -11.26
CA ILE A 149 -32.76 -1.05 -12.27
C ILE A 149 -31.25 -1.07 -12.48
N ILE A 150 -30.63 -2.21 -12.24
CA ILE A 150 -29.16 -2.39 -12.40
C ILE A 150 -28.80 -3.10 -13.71
N GLY A 151 -29.80 -3.67 -14.37
CA GLY A 151 -29.63 -4.46 -15.58
C GLY A 151 -30.94 -5.07 -16.05
N VAL A 152 -30.85 -5.95 -17.06
CA VAL A 152 -32.02 -6.62 -17.65
C VAL A 152 -31.67 -8.07 -17.95
N LEU A 153 -32.61 -8.98 -17.68
CA LEU A 153 -32.56 -10.37 -18.10
C LEU A 153 -33.53 -10.55 -19.28
N GLN A 154 -33.02 -10.99 -20.43
CA GLN A 154 -33.84 -11.35 -21.57
C GLN A 154 -33.74 -12.86 -21.83
N LEU A 155 -34.89 -13.48 -22.04
CA LEU A 155 -35.04 -14.89 -22.41
C LEU A 155 -35.75 -14.98 -23.75
N ILE A 156 -35.32 -15.92 -24.58
CA ILE A 156 -35.75 -16.05 -25.97
C ILE A 156 -36.16 -17.50 -26.22
N ASN A 157 -37.30 -17.67 -26.90
CA ASN A 157 -37.84 -18.93 -27.36
C ASN A 157 -38.01 -19.97 -26.24
N ALA A 158 -39.02 -19.78 -25.40
CA ALA A 158 -39.47 -20.87 -24.52
C ALA A 158 -39.83 -22.11 -25.36
N LYS A 159 -39.39 -23.28 -24.93
CA LYS A 159 -39.62 -24.56 -25.59
C LYS A 159 -40.70 -25.35 -24.88
N ASP A 160 -41.51 -26.06 -25.64
CA ASP A 160 -42.40 -27.08 -25.10
C ASP A 160 -41.59 -28.33 -24.72
N GLU A 161 -41.86 -28.90 -23.54
CA GLU A 161 -41.11 -30.06 -23.01
C GLU A 161 -41.38 -31.34 -23.82
N GLU A 162 -42.56 -31.49 -24.43
CA GLU A 162 -42.92 -32.69 -25.18
C GLU A 162 -42.58 -32.57 -26.66
N SER A 163 -42.91 -31.43 -27.29
CA SER A 163 -42.72 -31.26 -28.74
C SER A 163 -41.38 -30.64 -29.13
N GLY A 164 -40.73 -29.90 -28.22
CA GLY A 164 -39.52 -29.11 -28.52
C GLY A 164 -39.78 -27.89 -29.40
N ASP A 165 -41.04 -27.61 -29.75
CA ASP A 165 -41.41 -26.43 -30.51
C ASP A 165 -41.35 -25.18 -29.63
N THR A 166 -41.17 -24.03 -30.28
CA THR A 166 -41.22 -22.75 -29.56
C THR A 166 -42.66 -22.40 -29.17
N ARG A 167 -42.85 -22.02 -27.91
CA ARG A 167 -44.10 -21.55 -27.31
C ARG A 167 -43.95 -20.15 -26.73
N GLU A 168 -45.08 -19.53 -26.37
CA GLU A 168 -45.08 -18.29 -25.58
C GLU A 168 -44.62 -18.56 -24.13
N PHE A 169 -44.02 -17.55 -23.48
CA PHE A 169 -43.73 -17.61 -22.05
C PHE A 169 -45.04 -17.48 -21.27
N THR A 170 -45.31 -18.44 -20.38
CA THR A 170 -46.51 -18.43 -19.54
C THR A 170 -46.36 -17.42 -18.40
N LEU A 171 -47.48 -17.06 -17.75
CA LEU A 171 -47.45 -16.27 -16.52
C LEU A 171 -46.61 -16.94 -15.41
N SER A 172 -46.55 -18.27 -15.37
CA SER A 172 -45.69 -18.98 -14.42
C SER A 172 -44.21 -18.83 -14.76
N ASP A 173 -43.85 -18.85 -16.05
CA ASP A 173 -42.47 -18.62 -16.48
C ASP A 173 -42.04 -17.18 -16.15
N GLN A 174 -42.94 -16.21 -16.39
CA GLN A 174 -42.73 -14.82 -16.02
C GLN A 174 -42.47 -14.65 -14.52
N GLN A 175 -43.31 -15.22 -13.66
CA GLN A 175 -43.15 -15.12 -12.20
C GLN A 175 -41.85 -15.77 -11.70
N LEU A 176 -41.45 -16.90 -12.30
CA LEU A 176 -40.18 -17.56 -11.96
C LEU A 176 -38.98 -16.70 -12.39
N ALA A 177 -39.00 -16.17 -13.61
CA ALA A 177 -37.96 -15.29 -14.11
C ALA A 177 -37.86 -13.99 -13.30
N GLU A 178 -38.98 -13.37 -12.93
CA GLU A 178 -39.03 -12.20 -12.02
C GLU A 178 -38.46 -12.51 -10.64
N SER A 179 -38.78 -13.68 -10.08
CA SER A 179 -38.24 -14.09 -8.78
C SER A 179 -36.73 -14.29 -8.82
N LEU A 180 -36.23 -14.99 -9.84
CA LEU A 180 -34.80 -15.18 -10.03
C LEU A 180 -34.08 -13.85 -10.33
N ALA A 181 -34.65 -12.99 -11.17
CA ALA A 181 -34.14 -11.66 -11.47
C ALA A 181 -34.00 -10.80 -10.21
N SER A 182 -34.96 -10.89 -9.28
CA SER A 182 -34.86 -10.19 -8.00
C SER A 182 -33.72 -10.73 -7.11
N GLN A 183 -33.57 -12.05 -7.02
CA GLN A 183 -32.46 -12.66 -6.25
C GLN A 183 -31.09 -12.34 -6.86
N ALA A 184 -31.01 -12.40 -8.19
CA ALA A 184 -29.86 -12.00 -8.98
C ALA A 184 -29.48 -10.54 -8.73
N ALA A 185 -30.47 -9.64 -8.78
CA ALA A 185 -30.23 -8.22 -8.57
C ALA A 185 -29.66 -7.92 -7.17
N VAL A 186 -30.16 -8.60 -6.14
CA VAL A 186 -29.63 -8.49 -4.76
C VAL A 186 -28.20 -9.02 -4.69
N ALA A 187 -27.90 -10.18 -5.29
CA ALA A 187 -26.56 -10.76 -5.28
C ALA A 187 -25.53 -9.88 -6.01
N ILE A 188 -25.86 -9.40 -7.22
CA ILE A 188 -25.02 -8.49 -8.00
C ILE A 188 -24.77 -7.19 -7.23
N THR A 189 -25.83 -6.59 -6.67
CA THR A 189 -25.71 -5.33 -5.91
C THR A 189 -24.82 -5.52 -4.68
N ASN A 190 -24.94 -6.63 -3.96
CA ASN A 190 -24.11 -6.92 -2.80
C ASN A 190 -22.63 -7.11 -3.17
N ASN A 191 -22.34 -7.84 -4.25
CA ASN A 191 -20.96 -8.00 -4.73
C ASN A 191 -20.36 -6.65 -5.16
N LYS A 192 -21.11 -5.83 -5.91
CA LYS A 192 -20.68 -4.47 -6.28
C LYS A 192 -20.42 -3.60 -5.03
N LEU A 193 -21.30 -3.65 -4.03
CA LEU A 193 -21.14 -2.90 -2.79
C LEU A 193 -19.93 -3.35 -1.95
N ILE A 194 -19.62 -4.66 -1.95
CA ILE A 194 -18.41 -5.18 -1.28
C ILE A 194 -17.16 -4.70 -2.00
N GLU A 195 -17.18 -4.72 -3.33
CA GLU A 195 -16.07 -4.26 -4.17
C GLU A 195 -15.82 -2.74 -3.98
N GLU A 196 -16.86 -1.92 -4.06
CA GLU A 196 -16.77 -0.47 -3.82
C GLU A 196 -16.23 -0.16 -2.41
N GLN A 197 -16.63 -0.92 -1.40
CA GLN A 197 -16.07 -0.78 -0.04
C GLN A 197 -14.59 -1.18 0.01
N ARG A 198 -14.18 -2.22 -0.71
CA ARG A 198 -12.79 -2.65 -0.82
C ARG A 198 -11.94 -1.55 -1.46
N GLU A 199 -12.35 -1.05 -2.62
CA GLU A 199 -11.67 0.03 -3.34
C GLU A 199 -11.53 1.29 -2.48
N LEU A 200 -12.61 1.69 -1.80
CA LEU A 200 -12.59 2.84 -0.89
C LEU A 200 -11.61 2.62 0.27
N PHE A 201 -11.61 1.43 0.87
CA PHE A 201 -10.71 1.08 1.95
C PHE A 201 -9.24 1.12 1.51
N GLU A 202 -8.92 0.56 0.35
CA GLU A 202 -7.58 0.65 -0.24
C GLU A 202 -7.16 2.09 -0.52
N ALA A 203 -8.06 2.90 -1.08
CA ALA A 203 -7.79 4.31 -1.35
C ALA A 203 -7.48 5.09 -0.07
N PHE A 204 -8.20 4.84 1.02
CA PHE A 204 -7.92 5.43 2.34
C PHE A 204 -6.55 5.01 2.88
N ILE A 205 -6.19 3.73 2.77
CA ILE A 205 -4.89 3.23 3.20
C ILE A 205 -3.76 3.92 2.44
N ARG A 206 -3.84 3.96 1.10
CA ARG A 206 -2.85 4.62 0.25
C ARG A 206 -2.75 6.12 0.54
N LEU A 207 -3.87 6.77 0.83
CA LEU A 207 -3.91 8.19 1.22
C LEU A 207 -3.17 8.43 2.54
N ILE A 208 -3.44 7.64 3.58
CA ILE A 208 -2.77 7.78 4.89
C ILE A 208 -1.28 7.50 4.75
N ALA A 209 -0.91 6.42 4.06
CA ALA A 209 0.48 6.06 3.83
C ALA A 209 1.24 7.18 3.07
N SER A 210 0.61 7.73 2.02
CA SER A 210 1.20 8.85 1.26
C SER A 210 1.35 10.11 2.10
N ALA A 211 0.37 10.44 2.96
CA ALA A 211 0.45 11.60 3.84
C ALA A 211 1.54 11.47 4.90
N ILE A 212 1.79 10.25 5.39
CA ILE A 212 2.92 9.97 6.30
C ILE A 212 4.24 10.09 5.55
N ASP A 213 4.31 9.56 4.33
CA ASP A 213 5.48 9.67 3.46
C ASP A 213 5.82 11.14 3.12
N GLU A 214 4.82 12.01 2.97
CA GLU A 214 5.03 13.45 2.71
C GLU A 214 5.50 14.24 3.93
N LYS A 215 5.11 13.81 5.14
CA LYS A 215 5.47 14.49 6.40
C LYS A 215 6.98 14.46 6.66
N SER A 216 7.68 13.44 6.17
CA SER A 216 9.12 13.31 6.29
C SER A 216 9.71 13.35 4.87
N PRO A 217 10.61 14.29 4.53
CA PRO A 217 11.31 14.35 3.23
C PRO A 217 12.10 13.06 2.85
N TYR A 218 12.07 12.02 3.68
CA TYR A 218 12.91 10.84 3.68
C TYR A 218 12.21 9.60 3.12
N THR A 219 10.93 9.72 2.77
CA THR A 219 10.02 8.60 2.48
C THR A 219 9.32 8.72 1.12
N GLY A 220 9.85 9.47 0.14
CA GLY A 220 9.22 9.70 -1.16
C GLY A 220 8.88 8.44 -1.96
N GLY A 221 7.73 7.81 -1.70
CA GLY A 221 7.32 6.54 -2.26
C GLY A 221 7.85 5.30 -1.51
N HIS A 222 8.38 5.46 -0.30
CA HIS A 222 8.82 4.36 0.56
C HIS A 222 7.65 3.43 0.90
N CYS A 223 6.54 3.98 1.40
CA CYS A 223 5.34 3.17 1.70
C CYS A 223 4.73 2.53 0.45
N LYS A 224 5.09 2.98 -0.76
CA LYS A 224 4.74 2.31 -2.01
C LYS A 224 5.73 1.20 -2.38
N ARG A 225 7.03 1.40 -2.21
CA ARG A 225 8.07 0.45 -2.64
C ARG A 225 8.23 -0.75 -1.70
N VAL A 226 8.02 -0.56 -0.39
CA VAL A 226 8.11 -1.66 0.59
C VAL A 226 7.07 -2.76 0.33
N PRO A 227 5.77 -2.48 0.10
CA PRO A 227 4.79 -3.50 -0.29
C PRO A 227 5.19 -4.25 -1.56
N GLU A 228 5.62 -3.53 -2.61
CA GLU A 228 6.03 -4.15 -3.88
C GLU A 228 7.21 -5.11 -3.67
N LEU A 229 8.25 -4.67 -2.97
CA LEU A 229 9.41 -5.51 -2.65
C LEU A 229 9.02 -6.70 -1.77
N THR A 230 8.16 -6.47 -0.78
CA THR A 230 7.62 -7.53 0.10
C THR A 230 6.92 -8.58 -0.74
N MET A 231 6.07 -8.19 -1.70
CA MET A 231 5.38 -9.11 -2.61
C MET A 231 6.35 -9.85 -3.54
N MET A 232 7.39 -9.19 -4.05
CA MET A 232 8.42 -9.87 -4.84
C MET A 232 9.18 -10.93 -4.03
N ILE A 233 9.44 -10.68 -2.73
CA ILE A 233 10.02 -11.66 -1.82
C ILE A 233 9.02 -12.79 -1.54
N ALA A 234 7.77 -12.45 -1.27
CA ALA A 234 6.70 -13.40 -1.02
C ALA A 234 6.51 -14.39 -2.18
N ASP A 235 6.54 -13.89 -3.42
CA ASP A 235 6.49 -14.70 -4.64
C ASP A 235 7.67 -15.66 -4.76
N ALA A 236 8.90 -15.18 -4.49
CA ALA A 236 10.07 -16.03 -4.53
C ALA A 236 10.03 -17.11 -3.43
N CYS A 237 9.55 -16.76 -2.23
CA CYS A 237 9.35 -17.71 -1.14
C CYS A 237 8.26 -18.76 -1.47
N HIS A 238 7.13 -18.34 -2.06
CA HIS A 238 6.03 -19.22 -2.46
C HIS A 238 6.45 -20.23 -3.53
N LEU A 239 7.35 -19.84 -4.44
CA LEU A 239 7.89 -20.70 -5.49
C LEU A 239 9.12 -21.52 -5.04
N SER A 240 9.59 -21.35 -3.80
CA SER A 240 10.82 -21.97 -3.33
C SER A 240 10.59 -23.40 -2.83
N ASP A 241 11.19 -24.38 -3.50
CA ASP A 241 11.16 -25.79 -3.09
C ASP A 241 12.18 -26.15 -1.99
N ASN A 242 12.89 -25.16 -1.42
CA ASN A 242 14.04 -25.37 -0.55
C ASN A 242 13.75 -25.10 0.94
N GLY A 243 14.29 -25.97 1.81
CA GLY A 243 14.43 -25.75 3.24
C GLY A 243 13.12 -25.47 3.99
N ALA A 244 13.16 -24.52 4.93
CA ALA A 244 12.04 -24.14 5.78
C ALA A 244 10.89 -23.42 5.04
N LEU A 245 11.09 -23.05 3.77
CA LEU A 245 10.10 -22.33 2.95
C LEU A 245 9.28 -23.23 2.04
N LYS A 246 9.61 -24.53 1.96
CA LYS A 246 8.93 -25.49 1.07
C LYS A 246 7.42 -25.61 1.31
N GLU A 247 6.98 -25.43 2.55
CA GLU A 247 5.57 -25.51 2.92
C GLU A 247 4.86 -24.15 2.83
N PHE A 248 5.61 -23.07 2.60
CA PHE A 248 5.06 -21.73 2.53
C PHE A 248 4.28 -21.52 1.24
N ASN A 249 2.98 -21.28 1.37
CA ASN A 249 2.10 -20.99 0.25
C ASN A 249 1.21 -19.79 0.58
N MET A 250 0.88 -19.00 -0.44
CA MET A 250 0.02 -17.84 -0.27
C MET A 250 -1.15 -17.90 -1.26
N THR A 251 -2.35 -17.81 -0.72
CA THR A 251 -3.57 -17.55 -1.49
C THR A 251 -3.67 -16.07 -1.84
N ASP A 252 -4.54 -15.69 -2.77
CA ASP A 252 -4.80 -14.28 -3.10
C ASP A 252 -5.23 -13.46 -1.87
N LYS A 253 -5.92 -14.08 -0.92
CA LYS A 253 -6.31 -13.44 0.34
C LYS A 253 -5.09 -13.16 1.23
N ASP A 254 -4.16 -14.10 1.33
CA ASP A 254 -2.92 -13.90 2.11
C ASP A 254 -2.05 -12.80 1.49
N ARG A 255 -2.01 -12.77 0.14
CA ARG A 255 -1.26 -11.74 -0.63
C ARG A 255 -1.85 -10.36 -0.41
N TYR A 256 -3.18 -10.28 -0.44
CA TYR A 256 -3.90 -9.05 -0.14
C TYR A 256 -3.65 -8.59 1.31
N GLU A 257 -3.74 -9.49 2.28
CA GLU A 257 -3.46 -9.18 3.70
C GLU A 257 -2.05 -8.62 3.91
N LEU A 258 -1.05 -9.27 3.30
CA LEU A 258 0.34 -8.82 3.35
C LEU A 258 0.55 -7.46 2.68
N THR A 259 -0.12 -7.23 1.55
CA THR A 259 -0.05 -5.94 0.84
C THR A 259 -0.60 -4.81 1.71
N ILE A 260 -1.75 -5.02 2.36
CA ILE A 260 -2.36 -4.06 3.29
C ILE A 260 -1.43 -3.77 4.48
N ALA A 261 -0.80 -4.81 5.03
CA ALA A 261 0.19 -4.65 6.09
C ALA A 261 1.41 -3.85 5.64
N GLY A 262 1.93 -4.10 4.43
CA GLY A 262 3.01 -3.34 3.83
C GLY A 262 2.68 -1.86 3.73
N TRP A 263 1.47 -1.49 3.30
CA TRP A 263 1.10 -0.07 3.21
C TRP A 263 0.96 0.61 4.57
N LEU A 264 0.65 -0.15 5.63
CA LEU A 264 0.37 0.38 6.97
C LEU A 264 1.51 0.20 7.98
N HIS A 265 2.62 -0.42 7.58
CA HIS A 265 3.73 -0.79 8.48
C HIS A 265 4.27 0.40 9.28
N ASP A 266 4.28 1.58 8.68
CA ASP A 266 4.81 2.80 9.25
C ASP A 266 3.74 3.79 9.75
N CYS A 267 2.48 3.36 9.87
CA CYS A 267 1.39 4.29 10.17
C CYS A 267 1.56 5.03 11.52
N GLY A 268 2.31 4.46 12.48
CA GLY A 268 2.62 5.08 13.75
C GLY A 268 3.56 6.30 13.68
N LYS A 269 4.30 6.49 12.58
CA LYS A 269 5.16 7.67 12.35
C LYS A 269 4.38 8.99 12.36
N VAL A 270 3.04 8.94 12.22
CA VAL A 270 2.16 10.11 12.37
C VAL A 270 2.38 10.84 13.70
N THR A 271 2.73 10.10 14.76
CA THR A 271 2.96 10.66 16.10
C THR A 271 4.40 11.09 16.38
N THR A 272 5.35 10.70 15.54
CA THR A 272 6.77 11.00 15.77
C THR A 272 7.06 12.45 15.38
N PRO A 273 7.77 13.24 16.23
CA PRO A 273 8.15 14.61 15.90
C PRO A 273 9.15 14.67 14.73
N GLU A 274 8.91 15.56 13.76
CA GLU A 274 9.74 15.72 12.55
C GLU A 274 11.22 15.96 12.89
N TYR A 275 11.49 16.87 13.83
CA TYR A 275 12.87 17.22 14.22
C TYR A 275 13.68 16.05 14.84
N ILE A 276 13.03 14.94 15.19
CA ILE A 276 13.70 13.73 15.68
C ILE A 276 13.92 12.74 14.53
N VAL A 277 12.90 12.56 13.67
CA VAL A 277 12.99 11.69 12.48
C VAL A 277 14.05 12.21 11.50
N ASP A 278 14.09 13.53 11.35
CA ASP A 278 14.85 14.22 10.33
C ASP A 278 16.18 14.79 10.85
N LYS A 279 16.59 14.38 12.06
CA LYS A 279 17.74 14.94 12.78
C LYS A 279 19.07 14.64 12.05
N ALA A 280 19.56 15.60 11.28
CA ALA A 280 20.75 15.51 10.44
C ALA A 280 22.06 15.73 11.21
N THR A 281 22.05 16.57 12.26
CA THR A 281 23.22 16.81 13.12
C THR A 281 22.92 16.51 14.60
N LYS A 282 23.96 16.31 15.41
CA LYS A 282 23.80 15.91 16.82
C LYS A 282 23.09 16.98 17.66
N LEU A 283 23.34 18.26 17.40
CA LEU A 283 22.75 19.39 18.13
C LEU A 283 21.42 19.87 17.55
N GLU A 284 20.96 19.28 16.47
CA GLU A 284 19.70 19.62 15.81
C GLU A 284 18.49 19.31 16.69
N THR A 285 17.59 20.28 16.73
CA THR A 285 16.27 20.19 17.34
C THR A 285 15.30 20.79 16.32
N ILE A 286 14.41 21.70 16.70
CA ILE A 286 13.65 22.52 15.73
C ILE A 286 14.60 23.30 14.79
N TYR A 287 15.81 23.63 15.26
CA TYR A 287 16.90 24.15 14.45
C TYR A 287 18.24 23.61 14.97
N ASP A 288 19.29 23.68 14.14
CA ASP A 288 20.65 23.32 14.54
C ASP A 288 21.27 24.38 15.47
N ARG A 289 21.55 23.97 16.72
CA ARG A 289 22.13 24.82 17.76
C ARG A 289 23.63 25.04 17.61
N VAL A 290 24.29 24.46 16.60
CA VAL A 290 25.72 24.74 16.32
C VAL A 290 25.98 26.23 16.11
N ASN A 291 25.04 26.96 15.52
CA ASN A 291 25.15 28.41 15.32
C ASN A 291 25.11 29.19 16.65
N THR A 292 24.36 28.68 17.63
CA THR A 292 24.35 29.22 18.99
C THR A 292 25.70 28.98 19.67
N VAL A 293 26.25 27.77 19.54
CA VAL A 293 27.57 27.42 20.07
C VAL A 293 28.67 28.29 19.44
N ASP A 294 28.63 28.46 18.12
CA ASP A 294 29.49 29.38 17.37
C ASP A 294 29.47 30.80 17.95
N THR A 295 28.28 31.29 18.30
CA THR A 295 28.11 32.61 18.91
C THR A 295 28.74 32.66 20.30
N ARG A 296 28.64 31.60 21.11
CA ARG A 296 29.30 31.52 22.43
C ARG A 296 30.83 31.54 22.29
N PHE A 297 31.40 30.90 21.27
CA PHE A 297 32.85 31.01 20.99
C PHE A 297 33.27 32.45 20.65
N GLU A 298 32.47 33.19 19.88
CA GLU A 298 32.74 34.62 19.61
C GLU A 298 32.67 35.46 20.90
N VAL A 299 31.78 35.13 21.84
CA VAL A 299 31.74 35.77 23.16
C VAL A 299 33.03 35.49 23.93
N LEU A 300 33.49 34.23 24.01
CA LEU A 300 34.76 33.89 24.66
C LEU A 300 35.96 34.63 24.06
N LYS A 301 36.00 34.80 22.74
CA LYS A 301 37.06 35.57 22.05
C LYS A 301 37.00 37.06 22.38
N ARG A 302 35.80 37.63 22.49
CA ARG A 302 35.59 39.03 22.91
C ARG A 302 36.00 39.22 24.36
N ASP A 303 35.59 38.33 25.25
CA ASP A 303 35.95 38.37 26.67
C ASP A 303 37.47 38.28 26.87
N ALA A 304 38.14 37.37 26.14
CA ALA A 304 39.60 37.28 26.15
C ALA A 304 40.27 38.57 25.65
N SER A 305 39.73 39.20 24.60
CA SER A 305 40.22 40.48 24.08
C SER A 305 40.03 41.62 25.09
N ILE A 306 38.87 41.69 25.74
CA ILE A 306 38.55 42.69 26.75
C ILE A 306 39.49 42.54 27.95
N GLN A 307 39.69 41.32 28.44
CA GLN A 307 40.60 41.04 29.55
C GLN A 307 42.03 41.45 29.21
N ALA A 308 42.54 41.05 28.04
CA ALA A 308 43.89 41.42 27.60
C ALA A 308 44.05 42.94 27.49
N LEU A 309 43.06 43.65 26.96
CA LEU A 309 43.08 45.12 26.88
C LEU A 309 43.05 45.78 28.27
N GLN A 310 42.23 45.28 29.20
CA GLN A 310 42.18 45.76 30.58
C GLN A 310 43.54 45.57 31.27
N GLU A 311 44.16 44.39 31.14
CA GLU A 311 45.49 44.12 31.71
C GLU A 311 46.56 45.02 31.09
N LYS A 312 46.50 45.29 29.78
CA LYS A 312 47.39 46.26 29.12
C LYS A 312 47.22 47.67 29.67
N ILE A 313 45.98 48.13 29.80
CA ILE A 313 45.67 49.45 30.36
C ILE A 313 46.23 49.54 31.78
N ASP A 314 46.05 48.52 32.61
CA ASP A 314 46.56 48.49 33.98
C ASP A 314 48.09 48.50 34.04
N ARG A 315 48.78 47.78 33.14
CA ARG A 315 50.25 47.80 33.05
C ARG A 315 50.78 49.16 32.61
N LEU A 316 50.25 49.69 31.51
CA LEU A 316 50.69 50.97 30.94
C LEU A 316 50.35 52.18 31.83
N THR A 317 49.27 52.07 32.63
CA THR A 317 48.93 53.09 33.64
C THR A 317 49.94 53.13 34.78
N LYS A 318 50.54 51.98 35.14
CA LYS A 318 51.59 51.89 36.16
C LYS A 318 52.93 52.39 35.62
N ASP A 319 53.28 52.02 34.39
CA ASP A 319 54.49 52.48 33.70
C ASP A 319 54.31 52.37 32.18
N ALA A 320 54.35 53.52 31.51
CA ALA A 320 54.13 53.64 30.06
C ALA A 320 55.24 53.02 29.21
N SER A 321 56.38 52.64 29.82
CA SER A 321 57.50 51.99 29.13
C SER A 321 57.45 50.45 29.17
N LEU A 322 56.49 49.87 29.90
CA LEU A 322 56.34 48.42 30.01
C LEU A 322 55.89 47.80 28.68
N ASP A 323 56.60 46.75 28.27
CA ASP A 323 56.20 45.93 27.12
C ASP A 323 54.97 45.07 27.46
N CYS A 324 54.06 44.99 26.50
CA CYS A 324 52.81 44.22 26.58
C CYS A 324 52.70 43.18 25.45
N SER A 325 53.79 42.92 24.72
CA SER A 325 53.86 41.92 23.65
C SER A 325 53.50 40.51 24.13
N ASP A 326 53.82 40.17 25.38
CA ASP A 326 53.45 38.91 26.03
C ASP A 326 51.91 38.73 26.11
N LEU A 327 51.16 39.81 26.34
CA LEU A 327 49.70 39.80 26.37
C LEU A 327 49.10 39.62 24.97
N ASP A 328 49.75 40.17 23.94
CA ASP A 328 49.35 39.95 22.54
C ASP A 328 49.57 38.50 22.10
N GLU A 329 50.73 37.93 22.41
CA GLU A 329 51.05 36.53 22.13
C GLU A 329 50.07 35.58 22.86
N ALA A 330 49.79 35.85 24.13
CA ALA A 330 48.83 35.07 24.92
C ALA A 330 47.40 35.15 24.35
N LEU A 331 46.95 36.35 23.95
CA LEU A 331 45.64 36.55 23.32
C LEU A 331 45.55 35.82 21.98
N GLN A 332 46.56 35.94 21.12
CA GLN A 332 46.60 35.26 19.83
C GLN A 332 46.57 33.74 20.00
N LYS A 333 47.31 33.20 20.96
CA LYS A 333 47.27 31.76 21.31
C LYS A 333 45.88 31.33 21.79
N LYS A 334 45.23 32.14 22.64
CA LYS A 334 43.88 31.85 23.14
C LYS A 334 42.85 31.88 22.02
N HIS A 335 42.89 32.86 21.12
CA HIS A 335 42.02 32.93 19.95
C HIS A 335 42.21 31.72 19.04
N SER A 336 43.46 31.34 18.74
CA SER A 336 43.75 30.16 17.92
C SER A 336 43.22 28.87 18.55
N GLN A 337 43.32 28.73 19.88
CA GLN A 337 42.75 27.57 20.59
C GLN A 337 41.22 27.54 20.48
N LEU A 338 40.56 28.69 20.66
CA LEU A 338 39.10 28.78 20.57
C LEU A 338 38.59 28.52 19.14
N ASP A 339 39.34 28.94 18.13
CA ASP A 339 39.00 28.66 16.72
C ASP A 339 39.16 27.16 16.39
N ASP A 340 40.20 26.49 16.91
CA ASP A 340 40.37 25.04 16.76
C ASP A 340 39.27 24.26 17.49
N ASP A 341 38.93 24.66 18.72
CA ASP A 341 37.83 24.05 19.48
C ASP A 341 36.48 24.24 18.79
N ARG A 342 36.21 25.43 18.23
CA ARG A 342 34.99 25.69 17.46
C ARG A 342 34.87 24.77 16.24
N GLU A 343 35.95 24.65 15.47
CA GLU A 343 35.96 23.79 14.27
C GLU A 343 35.84 22.30 14.64
N PHE A 344 36.46 21.89 15.75
CA PHE A 344 36.27 20.55 16.30
C PHE A 344 34.82 20.27 16.67
N ILE A 345 34.12 21.21 17.32
CA ILE A 345 32.71 21.03 17.69
C ILE A 345 31.81 20.97 16.46
N ARG A 346 32.05 21.80 15.43
CA ARG A 346 31.33 21.72 14.14
C ARG A 346 31.45 20.34 13.49
N LYS A 347 32.66 19.78 13.46
CA LYS A 347 32.89 18.42 12.94
C LYS A 347 32.22 17.36 13.81
N SER A 348 32.31 17.50 15.14
CA SER A 348 31.69 16.57 16.09
C SER A 348 30.16 16.60 16.03
N ASN A 349 29.58 17.71 15.59
CA ASN A 349 28.14 17.85 15.39
C ASN A 349 27.61 17.00 14.22
N ILE A 350 28.48 16.59 13.28
CA ILE A 350 28.08 15.73 12.17
C ILE A 350 28.05 14.27 12.66
N GLY A 351 26.92 13.59 12.47
CA GLY A 351 26.79 12.17 12.84
C GLY A 351 27.73 11.29 12.02
N GLY A 352 28.51 10.43 12.70
CA GLY A 352 29.45 9.49 12.09
C GLY A 352 29.20 8.03 12.49
N GLU A 353 29.99 7.12 11.92
CA GLU A 353 29.94 5.69 12.26
C GLU A 353 30.49 5.38 13.65
N PHE A 354 31.48 6.15 14.11
CA PHE A 354 32.08 6.01 15.44
C PHE A 354 32.80 7.29 15.90
N MET A 355 32.67 7.63 17.18
CA MET A 355 33.42 8.69 17.87
C MET A 355 34.11 8.09 19.09
N ASP A 356 35.45 8.17 19.12
CA ASP A 356 36.25 7.60 20.20
C ASP A 356 36.14 8.38 21.52
N ASP A 357 36.55 7.73 22.61
CA ASP A 357 36.44 8.27 23.97
C ASP A 357 37.31 9.52 24.18
N ALA A 358 38.41 9.66 23.43
CA ALA A 358 39.29 10.82 23.55
C ALA A 358 38.63 12.07 22.95
N LEU A 359 37.97 11.94 21.79
CA LEU A 359 37.16 13.00 21.20
C LEU A 359 35.97 13.35 22.09
N GLN A 360 35.30 12.35 22.67
CA GLN A 360 34.21 12.62 23.62
C GLN A 360 34.70 13.36 24.87
N GLN A 361 35.89 13.00 25.37
CA GLN A 361 36.49 13.71 26.49
C GLN A 361 36.85 15.14 26.12
N ARG A 362 37.37 15.38 24.91
CA ARG A 362 37.63 16.74 24.41
C ARG A 362 36.36 17.61 24.38
N VAL A 363 35.22 17.05 23.98
CA VAL A 363 33.92 17.76 24.06
C VAL A 363 33.59 18.15 25.50
N ARG A 364 33.78 17.22 26.46
CA ARG A 364 33.54 17.48 27.88
C ARG A 364 34.46 18.57 28.42
N ASP A 365 35.74 18.56 28.04
CA ASP A 365 36.73 19.54 28.48
C ASP A 365 36.38 20.96 27.96
N ILE A 366 35.97 21.07 26.70
CA ILE A 366 35.47 22.34 26.12
C ILE A 366 34.19 22.80 26.84
N GLY A 367 33.30 21.87 27.19
CA GLY A 367 32.07 22.16 27.91
C GLY A 367 32.26 22.80 29.28
N GLU A 368 33.40 22.55 29.94
CA GLU A 368 33.75 23.13 31.24
C GLU A 368 34.27 24.57 31.14
N TYR A 369 34.48 25.10 29.94
CA TYR A 369 34.78 26.53 29.76
C TYR A 369 33.70 27.37 30.44
N ARG A 370 34.12 28.53 30.95
CA ARG A 370 33.24 29.46 31.66
C ARG A 370 32.97 30.67 30.79
N TRP A 371 31.70 31.03 30.68
CA TRP A 371 31.26 32.20 29.94
C TRP A 371 30.12 32.88 30.70
N THR A 372 29.90 34.15 30.37
CA THR A 372 28.78 34.92 30.92
C THR A 372 27.59 34.80 29.98
N ASP A 373 26.50 34.22 30.48
CA ASP A 373 25.30 34.02 29.68
C ASP A 373 24.48 35.32 29.49
N SER A 374 23.35 35.23 28.79
CA SER A 374 22.46 36.36 28.53
C SER A 374 21.84 36.99 29.79
N HIS A 375 21.92 36.32 30.94
CA HIS A 375 21.44 36.81 32.22
C HIS A 375 22.57 37.39 33.10
N GLY A 376 23.80 37.40 32.59
CA GLY A 376 24.97 37.85 33.35
C GLY A 376 25.50 36.80 34.33
N VAL A 377 25.09 35.54 34.20
CA VAL A 377 25.49 34.45 35.10
C VAL A 377 26.70 33.73 34.50
N ASN A 378 27.68 33.44 35.35
CA ASN A 378 28.81 32.60 34.97
C ASN A 378 28.36 31.14 34.89
N ALA A 379 28.25 30.62 33.67
CA ALA A 379 27.75 29.29 33.37
C ALA A 379 28.82 28.40 32.72
N LYS A 380 28.57 27.08 32.71
CA LYS A 380 29.31 26.16 31.85
C LYS A 380 29.02 26.48 30.39
N PHE A 381 30.00 26.24 29.52
CA PHE A 381 29.89 26.53 28.10
C PHE A 381 28.88 25.63 27.40
N PHE A 382 28.87 24.34 27.77
CA PHE A 382 27.83 23.39 27.38
C PHE A 382 26.94 23.03 28.56
N ASN A 383 25.64 22.88 28.28
CA ASN A 383 24.72 22.23 29.21
C ASN A 383 24.78 20.70 29.05
N ASP A 384 24.17 19.97 29.99
CA ASP A 384 24.21 18.51 30.02
C ASP A 384 23.62 17.88 28.74
N ASN A 385 22.58 18.50 28.16
CA ASN A 385 21.98 18.05 26.91
C ASN A 385 22.90 18.26 25.69
N GLU A 386 23.63 19.37 25.61
CA GLU A 386 24.61 19.61 24.53
C GLU A 386 25.78 18.62 24.64
N ILE A 387 26.24 18.31 25.85
CA ILE A 387 27.25 17.27 26.10
C ILE A 387 26.74 15.90 25.66
N GLU A 388 25.54 15.50 26.09
CA GLU A 388 24.95 14.22 25.71
C GLU A 388 24.91 14.07 24.19
N ASN A 389 24.41 15.09 23.48
CA ASN A 389 24.33 15.09 22.03
C ASN A 389 25.70 15.02 21.36
N LEU A 390 26.64 15.90 21.70
CA LEU A 390 27.95 15.96 21.03
C LEU A 390 28.82 14.72 21.30
N THR A 391 28.56 13.99 22.38
CA THR A 391 29.29 12.78 22.77
C THR A 391 28.66 11.47 22.26
N ILE A 392 27.58 11.54 21.45
CA ILE A 392 27.00 10.35 20.81
C ILE A 392 28.08 9.63 19.98
N ALA A 393 28.30 8.35 20.29
CA ALA A 393 29.31 7.54 19.63
C ALA A 393 28.95 7.18 18.18
N ARG A 394 27.67 6.93 17.88
CA ARG A 394 27.20 6.52 16.53
C ARG A 394 25.91 7.22 16.14
N GLY A 395 25.88 7.85 14.97
CA GLY A 395 24.73 8.60 14.48
C GLY A 395 24.50 9.92 15.21
N THR A 396 23.24 10.37 15.23
CA THR A 396 22.82 11.71 15.72
C THR A 396 21.86 11.69 16.89
N LEU A 397 21.32 10.51 17.24
CA LEU A 397 20.23 10.37 18.20
C LEU A 397 20.74 9.99 19.59
N THR A 398 20.20 10.66 20.61
CA THR A 398 20.36 10.26 22.01
C THR A 398 19.58 8.96 22.31
N GLY A 399 19.76 8.40 23.50
CA GLY A 399 18.99 7.25 23.94
C GLY A 399 17.49 7.54 23.99
N SER A 400 17.10 8.68 24.58
CA SER A 400 15.71 9.12 24.69
C SER A 400 15.07 9.44 23.34
N GLU A 401 15.80 10.06 22.41
CA GLU A 401 15.32 10.30 21.05
C GLU A 401 15.10 8.98 20.29
N ARG A 402 16.00 8.00 20.47
CA ARG A 402 15.85 6.67 19.87
C ARG A 402 14.63 5.92 20.43
N GLU A 403 14.32 6.06 21.71
CA GLU A 403 13.09 5.52 22.30
C GLU A 403 11.83 6.15 21.67
N VAL A 404 11.84 7.47 21.44
CA VAL A 404 10.73 8.17 20.77
C VAL A 404 10.56 7.68 19.33
N ILE A 405 11.66 7.49 18.59
CA ILE A 405 11.58 6.88 17.26
C ILE A 405 11.00 5.48 17.37
N ASN A 406 11.60 4.58 18.15
CA ASN A 406 11.16 3.18 18.25
C ASN A 406 9.69 3.03 18.68
N ASN A 407 9.16 4.00 19.44
CA ASN A 407 7.76 4.02 19.85
C ASN A 407 6.77 4.09 18.67
N HIS A 408 7.19 4.53 17.46
CA HIS A 408 6.31 4.49 16.29
C HIS A 408 5.75 3.09 16.03
N MET A 409 6.51 2.03 16.35
CA MET A 409 6.04 0.65 16.20
C MET A 409 4.95 0.27 17.20
N ALA A 410 5.11 0.68 18.45
CA ALA A 410 4.07 0.48 19.46
C ALA A 410 2.79 1.23 19.07
N VAL A 411 2.94 2.42 18.47
CA VAL A 411 1.82 3.21 17.95
C VAL A 411 1.18 2.55 16.72
N THR A 412 1.97 2.06 15.76
CA THR A 412 1.48 1.29 14.59
C THR A 412 0.60 0.14 15.07
N ILE A 413 1.11 -0.72 15.96
CA ILE A 413 0.36 -1.87 16.49
C ILE A 413 -0.94 -1.39 17.15
N LYS A 414 -0.86 -0.40 18.03
CA LYS A 414 -2.03 0.13 18.75
C LYS A 414 -3.08 0.70 17.80
N MET A 415 -2.67 1.41 16.75
CA MET A 415 -3.59 1.97 15.75
C MET A 415 -4.26 0.87 14.95
N LEU A 416 -3.50 -0.13 14.49
CA LEU A 416 -4.03 -1.22 13.68
C LEU A 416 -4.91 -2.17 14.49
N GLU A 417 -4.59 -2.46 15.74
CA GLU A 417 -5.43 -3.29 16.63
C GLU A 417 -6.79 -2.64 16.96
N GLN A 418 -6.95 -1.32 16.73
CA GLN A 418 -8.23 -0.63 16.89
C GLN A 418 -9.13 -0.70 15.65
N LEU A 419 -8.57 -1.06 14.49
CA LEU A 419 -9.35 -1.16 13.26
C LEU A 419 -10.19 -2.45 13.25
N PRO A 420 -11.47 -2.37 12.84
CA PRO A 420 -12.35 -3.54 12.76
C PRO A 420 -12.05 -4.35 11.49
N PHE A 421 -10.86 -4.95 11.41
CA PHE A 421 -10.47 -5.74 10.24
C PHE A 421 -11.43 -6.91 10.01
N PRO A 422 -11.81 -7.18 8.74
CA PRO A 422 -12.51 -8.41 8.39
C PRO A 422 -11.62 -9.62 8.71
N LYS A 423 -12.22 -10.81 8.87
CA LYS A 423 -11.50 -12.03 9.30
C LYS A 423 -10.26 -12.39 8.48
N HIS A 424 -10.22 -12.01 7.21
CA HIS A 424 -9.09 -12.28 6.31
C HIS A 424 -7.98 -11.22 6.36
N LEU A 425 -8.12 -10.19 7.21
CA LEU A 425 -7.13 -9.12 7.45
C LEU A 425 -6.69 -9.05 8.93
N VAL A 426 -6.93 -10.11 9.71
CA VAL A 426 -6.71 -10.11 11.16
C VAL A 426 -5.22 -10.06 11.55
N ASN A 427 -4.33 -10.49 10.66
CA ASN A 427 -2.88 -10.54 10.90
C ASN A 427 -2.17 -9.24 10.48
N VAL A 428 -2.88 -8.28 9.86
CA VAL A 428 -2.30 -6.98 9.46
C VAL A 428 -1.50 -6.33 10.60
N PRO A 429 -1.98 -6.25 11.86
CA PRO A 429 -1.19 -5.68 12.96
C PRO A 429 0.09 -6.45 13.29
N GLU A 430 0.12 -7.77 13.11
CA GLU A 430 1.32 -8.59 13.36
C GLU A 430 2.35 -8.40 12.25
N TYR A 431 1.92 -8.46 10.99
CA TYR A 431 2.79 -8.25 9.82
C TYR A 431 3.39 -6.84 9.84
N ALA A 432 2.54 -5.83 9.95
CA ALA A 432 2.93 -4.43 10.01
C ALA A 432 3.75 -4.13 11.26
N GLY A 433 3.38 -4.66 12.43
CA GLY A 433 4.06 -4.38 13.69
C GLY A 433 5.37 -5.14 13.91
N GLY A 434 5.61 -6.21 13.15
CA GLY A 434 6.74 -7.11 13.33
C GLY A 434 7.98 -6.79 12.49
N HIS A 435 7.93 -5.84 11.55
CA HIS A 435 9.03 -5.63 10.60
C HIS A 435 10.34 -5.09 11.23
N HIS A 436 10.30 -4.58 12.48
CA HIS A 436 11.48 -4.19 13.27
C HIS A 436 11.93 -5.24 14.29
N GLU A 437 11.25 -6.38 14.35
CA GLU A 437 11.68 -7.52 15.15
C GLU A 437 12.90 -8.22 14.50
N ARG A 438 13.70 -8.90 15.33
CA ARG A 438 14.95 -9.53 14.90
C ARG A 438 14.94 -11.00 15.22
N MET A 439 15.60 -11.83 14.40
CA MET A 439 15.58 -13.28 14.62
C MET A 439 16.19 -13.68 15.97
N ASP A 440 17.09 -12.85 16.52
CA ASP A 440 17.72 -13.01 17.82
C ASP A 440 16.94 -12.44 19.03
N GLY A 441 15.72 -11.93 18.83
CA GLY A 441 14.88 -11.38 19.90
C GLY A 441 15.33 -10.00 20.43
N LYS A 442 16.34 -9.38 19.81
CA LYS A 442 16.81 -8.03 20.19
C LYS A 442 16.12 -6.91 19.40
N GLY A 443 15.07 -7.26 18.64
CA GLY A 443 14.23 -6.31 17.93
C GLY A 443 13.22 -5.63 18.85
N TYR A 444 12.32 -4.87 18.25
CA TYR A 444 11.27 -4.14 18.95
C TYR A 444 9.99 -4.14 18.10
N PRO A 445 8.79 -3.93 18.70
CA PRO A 445 8.53 -3.50 20.08
C PRO A 445 8.35 -4.62 21.12
N LYS A 446 8.20 -5.87 20.71
CA LYS A 446 7.91 -7.01 21.60
C LYS A 446 9.13 -7.90 21.88
N GLY A 447 10.19 -7.81 21.08
CA GLY A 447 11.41 -8.61 21.25
C GLY A 447 11.20 -10.07 20.87
N LEU A 448 10.49 -10.31 19.76
CA LEU A 448 10.11 -11.64 19.31
C LEU A 448 11.30 -12.35 18.67
N THR A 449 11.45 -13.66 18.93
CA THR A 449 12.41 -14.50 18.21
C THR A 449 11.85 -14.96 16.87
N ARG A 450 12.72 -15.51 16.02
CA ARG A 450 12.36 -16.05 14.70
C ARG A 450 11.11 -16.94 14.71
N GLU A 451 11.02 -17.86 15.67
CA GLU A 451 9.95 -18.86 15.77
C GLU A 451 8.62 -18.27 16.24
N GLN A 452 8.66 -17.07 16.82
CA GLN A 452 7.46 -16.35 17.31
C GLN A 452 6.86 -15.44 16.23
N MET A 453 7.52 -15.31 15.07
CA MET A 453 7.10 -14.43 13.98
C MET A 453 6.62 -15.22 12.76
N SER A 454 5.59 -14.68 12.09
CA SER A 454 5.18 -15.18 10.79
C SER A 454 6.30 -15.02 9.74
N ILE A 455 6.24 -15.78 8.65
CA ILE A 455 7.18 -15.61 7.52
C ILE A 455 6.94 -14.23 6.87
N GLN A 456 5.68 -13.79 6.84
CA GLN A 456 5.20 -12.49 6.38
C GLN A 456 5.86 -11.31 7.10
N ALA A 457 5.85 -11.30 8.44
CA ALA A 457 6.53 -10.24 9.20
C ALA A 457 8.05 -10.24 8.93
N ARG A 458 8.66 -11.43 8.83
CA ARG A 458 10.09 -11.59 8.58
C ARG A 458 10.53 -11.11 7.19
N MET A 459 9.72 -11.35 6.15
CA MET A 459 10.01 -10.81 4.81
C MET A 459 9.84 -9.30 4.73
N MET A 460 8.85 -8.73 5.44
CA MET A 460 8.68 -7.28 5.50
C MET A 460 9.90 -6.59 6.10
N GLY A 461 10.52 -7.17 7.14
CA GLY A 461 11.76 -6.63 7.70
C GLY A 461 12.90 -6.58 6.68
N ILE A 462 13.07 -7.62 5.85
CA ILE A 462 14.08 -7.61 4.77
C ILE A 462 13.75 -6.56 3.71
N ALA A 463 12.48 -6.45 3.31
CA ALA A 463 12.02 -5.48 2.34
C ALA A 463 12.28 -4.04 2.81
N ASP A 464 11.86 -3.70 4.03
CA ASP A 464 12.06 -2.38 4.64
C ASP A 464 13.55 -2.01 4.71
N ILE A 465 14.39 -2.90 5.24
CA ILE A 465 15.83 -2.66 5.35
C ILE A 465 16.45 -2.43 3.96
N PHE A 466 16.14 -3.28 2.99
CA PHE A 466 16.73 -3.18 1.65
C PHE A 466 16.28 -1.91 0.91
N GLU A 467 14.99 -1.58 0.99
CA GLU A 467 14.43 -0.35 0.46
C GLU A 467 15.16 0.84 1.08
N ALA A 468 15.26 0.90 2.41
CA ALA A 468 15.87 2.01 3.12
C ALA A 468 17.37 2.20 2.82
N LEU A 469 18.10 1.11 2.53
CA LEU A 469 19.51 1.17 2.12
C LEU A 469 19.70 1.65 0.67
N SER A 470 18.76 1.27 -0.22
CA SER A 470 18.86 1.52 -1.66
C SER A 470 18.17 2.81 -2.11
N ALA A 471 17.30 3.41 -1.27
CA ALA A 471 16.58 4.64 -1.54
C ALA A 471 17.50 5.81 -1.94
N SER A 472 17.25 6.41 -3.11
CA SER A 472 18.05 7.49 -3.70
C SER A 472 17.52 8.90 -3.45
N ASP A 473 16.31 8.99 -2.91
CA ASP A 473 15.49 10.18 -2.70
C ASP A 473 15.75 10.87 -1.34
N ARG A 474 16.68 10.37 -0.52
CA ARG A 474 17.00 10.95 0.79
C ARG A 474 17.92 12.17 0.66
N PRO A 475 17.52 13.37 1.15
CA PRO A 475 18.24 14.63 0.92
C PRO A 475 19.71 14.67 1.37
N TYR A 476 20.08 13.83 2.35
CA TYR A 476 21.38 13.85 3.02
C TYR A 476 22.22 12.58 2.79
N LYS A 477 21.73 11.59 2.02
CA LYS A 477 22.43 10.33 1.74
C LYS A 477 22.21 9.91 0.30
N THR A 478 23.29 9.74 -0.45
CA THR A 478 23.23 9.02 -1.72
C THR A 478 22.87 7.57 -1.46
N GLY A 479 21.85 7.06 -2.17
CA GLY A 479 21.45 5.66 -2.13
C GLY A 479 22.63 4.74 -2.43
N LYS A 480 22.71 3.62 -1.69
CA LYS A 480 23.85 2.71 -1.78
C LYS A 480 23.77 1.85 -3.04
N PRO A 481 24.91 1.47 -3.66
CA PRO A 481 24.94 0.47 -4.73
C PRO A 481 24.48 -0.91 -4.24
N LEU A 482 24.04 -1.78 -5.17
CA LEU A 482 23.54 -3.12 -4.83
C LEU A 482 24.57 -3.97 -4.08
N THR A 483 25.84 -3.93 -4.48
CA THR A 483 26.91 -4.67 -3.77
C THR A 483 27.00 -4.27 -2.30
N GLU A 484 26.86 -2.98 -1.99
CA GLU A 484 26.92 -2.49 -0.63
C GLU A 484 25.67 -2.87 0.17
N CYS A 485 24.47 -2.74 -0.42
CA CYS A 485 23.22 -3.15 0.22
C CYS A 485 23.23 -4.64 0.59
N LEU A 486 23.62 -5.51 -0.34
CA LEU A 486 23.68 -6.95 -0.13
C LEU A 486 24.79 -7.35 0.85
N ARG A 487 25.92 -6.65 0.85
CA ARG A 487 26.97 -6.86 1.86
C ARG A 487 26.48 -6.55 3.27
N ILE A 488 25.75 -5.45 3.45
CA ILE A 488 25.15 -5.07 4.74
C ILE A 488 24.14 -6.13 5.18
N LEU A 489 23.18 -6.50 4.31
CA LEU A 489 22.21 -7.55 4.63
C LEU A 489 22.86 -8.90 4.92
N GLY A 490 23.95 -9.24 4.23
CA GLY A 490 24.73 -10.46 4.50
C GLY A 490 25.32 -10.48 5.91
N PHE A 491 25.89 -9.37 6.38
CA PHE A 491 26.31 -9.26 7.79
C PHE A 491 25.11 -9.35 8.74
N MET A 492 23.99 -8.70 8.41
CA MET A 492 22.76 -8.78 9.19
C MET A 492 22.22 -10.21 9.29
N LYS A 493 22.35 -11.03 8.24
CA LYS A 493 22.06 -12.48 8.29
C LYS A 493 22.96 -13.18 9.30
N LYS A 494 24.28 -12.97 9.23
CA LYS A 494 25.25 -13.60 10.14
C LYS A 494 24.99 -13.24 11.61
N ASP A 495 24.49 -12.03 11.84
CA ASP A 495 24.15 -11.52 13.17
C ASP A 495 22.74 -11.92 13.65
N ASN A 496 22.01 -12.76 12.89
CA ASN A 496 20.61 -13.12 13.14
C ASN A 496 19.69 -11.91 13.29
N HIS A 497 19.96 -10.84 12.54
CA HIS A 497 19.08 -9.69 12.45
C HIS A 497 17.90 -9.98 11.51
N VAL A 498 18.19 -10.55 10.33
CA VAL A 498 17.20 -10.92 9.30
C VAL A 498 17.07 -12.43 9.17
N ASP A 499 15.96 -12.90 8.60
CA ASP A 499 15.74 -14.34 8.41
C ASP A 499 16.72 -14.92 7.35
N PRO A 500 17.51 -15.94 7.72
CA PRO A 500 18.52 -16.49 6.82
C PRO A 500 17.93 -17.18 5.59
N ASP A 501 16.79 -17.87 5.73
CA ASP A 501 16.18 -18.64 4.64
C ASP A 501 15.54 -17.69 3.62
N ILE A 502 14.85 -16.64 4.10
CA ILE A 502 14.25 -15.63 3.22
C ILE A 502 15.35 -14.81 2.51
N PHE A 503 16.44 -14.46 3.23
CA PHE A 503 17.57 -13.79 2.61
C PHE A 503 18.20 -14.63 1.49
N ASP A 504 18.36 -15.93 1.69
CA ASP A 504 18.94 -16.81 0.67
C ASP A 504 18.08 -16.88 -0.58
N VAL A 505 16.76 -16.95 -0.43
CA VAL A 505 15.81 -16.83 -1.56
C VAL A 505 15.94 -15.46 -2.25
N PHE A 506 15.97 -14.38 -1.48
CA PHE A 506 16.08 -13.01 -1.98
C PHE A 506 17.30 -12.81 -2.90
N VAL A 507 18.45 -13.39 -2.52
CA VAL A 507 19.70 -13.34 -3.30
C VAL A 507 19.69 -14.33 -4.46
N ARG A 508 19.38 -15.61 -4.20
CA ARG A 508 19.41 -16.70 -5.18
C ARG A 508 18.52 -16.41 -6.39
N ASP A 509 17.29 -16.01 -6.12
CA ASP A 509 16.27 -15.80 -7.16
C ASP A 509 16.33 -14.36 -7.73
N LYS A 510 17.37 -13.62 -7.33
CA LYS A 510 17.71 -12.27 -7.80
C LYS A 510 16.54 -11.29 -7.67
N VAL A 511 15.78 -11.42 -6.57
CA VAL A 511 14.67 -10.51 -6.25
C VAL A 511 15.18 -9.07 -6.15
N TYR A 512 16.33 -8.87 -5.50
CA TYR A 512 17.02 -7.57 -5.42
C TYR A 512 17.25 -6.93 -6.79
N MET A 513 17.57 -7.72 -7.82
CA MET A 513 17.85 -7.24 -9.18
C MET A 513 16.56 -6.93 -9.93
N ARG A 514 15.47 -7.67 -9.67
CA ARG A 514 14.15 -7.36 -10.22
C ARG A 514 13.67 -6.00 -9.70
N TYR A 515 13.71 -5.82 -8.39
CA TYR A 515 13.42 -4.55 -7.74
C TYR A 515 14.30 -3.41 -8.27
N ALA A 516 15.62 -3.63 -8.36
CA ALA A 516 16.56 -2.61 -8.82
C ALA A 516 16.27 -2.10 -10.23
N LYS A 517 15.88 -3.00 -11.15
CA LYS A 517 15.54 -2.62 -12.53
C LYS A 517 14.29 -1.75 -12.63
N GLU A 518 13.39 -1.87 -11.67
CA GLU A 518 12.12 -1.17 -11.66
C GLU A 518 12.21 0.16 -10.91
N PHE A 519 12.88 0.19 -9.75
CA PHE A 519 12.82 1.31 -8.83
C PHE A 519 14.13 2.09 -8.66
N LEU A 520 15.29 1.52 -9.01
CA LEU A 520 16.58 2.15 -8.76
C LEU A 520 17.18 2.79 -10.02
N PRO A 521 17.87 3.94 -9.87
CA PRO A 521 18.58 4.57 -10.97
C PRO A 521 19.78 3.71 -11.41
N LYS A 522 20.12 3.77 -12.69
CA LYS A 522 21.14 2.92 -13.33
C LYS A 522 22.53 2.99 -12.68
N ASN A 523 22.87 4.13 -12.06
CA ASN A 523 24.16 4.32 -11.39
C ASN A 523 24.30 3.54 -10.07
N GLN A 524 23.20 3.03 -9.49
CA GLN A 524 23.24 2.16 -8.30
C GLN A 524 23.27 0.67 -8.65
N ILE A 525 23.03 0.31 -9.90
CA ILE A 525 22.99 -1.10 -10.36
C ILE A 525 24.39 -1.52 -10.79
N ASP A 526 25.20 -1.91 -9.82
CA ASP A 526 26.54 -2.45 -10.03
C ASP A 526 26.56 -3.99 -10.18
N LYS A 527 27.69 -4.53 -10.62
CA LYS A 527 27.83 -5.98 -10.87
C LYS A 527 28.01 -6.68 -9.52
N VAL A 528 26.97 -7.39 -9.09
CA VAL A 528 26.99 -8.22 -7.88
C VAL A 528 27.66 -9.57 -8.17
N ASP A 529 28.71 -9.90 -7.42
CA ASP A 529 29.24 -11.25 -7.28
C ASP A 529 28.66 -11.88 -6.01
N HIS A 530 28.01 -13.04 -6.13
CA HIS A 530 27.39 -13.72 -4.99
C HIS A 530 28.42 -14.26 -4.01
N ALA A 531 29.65 -14.56 -4.45
CA ALA A 531 30.73 -15.03 -3.59
C ALA A 531 31.20 -13.96 -2.58
N ASP A 532 30.94 -12.67 -2.88
CA ASP A 532 31.33 -11.54 -2.03
C ASP A 532 30.27 -11.20 -0.97
N ILE A 533 29.11 -11.86 -0.98
CA ILE A 533 28.00 -11.60 -0.06
C ILE A 533 28.25 -12.38 1.25
N PRO A 534 28.48 -11.70 2.40
CA PRO A 534 28.75 -12.39 3.65
C PRO A 534 27.60 -13.29 4.07
N GLY A 535 27.90 -14.55 4.40
CA GLY A 535 26.89 -15.48 4.92
C GLY A 535 25.95 -16.07 3.85
N TYR A 536 26.12 -15.73 2.58
CA TYR A 536 25.45 -16.40 1.47
C TYR A 536 26.32 -17.55 0.95
N GLU A 537 25.73 -18.74 0.80
CA GLU A 537 26.39 -19.90 0.18
C GLU A 537 25.58 -20.27 -1.08
N SER A 538 26.26 -20.24 -2.23
CA SER A 538 25.67 -20.38 -3.57
C SER A 538 25.22 -21.79 -3.92
#